data_AF-X1MLH9-F1
#
_entry.id   AF-X1MLH9-F1
#
_cell.length_a   1.000
_cell.length_b   1.000
_cell.length_c   1.000
_cell.angle_alpha   90.00
_cell.angle_beta   90.00
_cell.angle_gamma   90.00
#
_symmetry.space_group_name_H-M   'P 1'
#
loop_
_entity.id
_entity.type
_entity.pdbx_description
1 polymer ?
#
loop_
_entity_poly.entity_id
_entity_poly.type
_entity_poly.pdbx_seq_one_letter_code
_entity_poly.pdbx_strand_id
1 'polypeptide(L)'
;MEALNLVKEAGLAISFNGNAYALRAAELACLSPYTFPLEILAEVFCQEGKKGVLSLVKKWPNTLEGKIKEKILASKPSPQLEITKESNLTDLIERSEKMRKELRGEIVGKLG
;
A
#
# COMPACT_ATOMS: atom_id res chain seq x y z
N MET A 1 -18.19 -6.51 -0.60
CA MET A 1 -16.83 -6.85 -1.08
C MET A 1 -16.67 -6.44 -2.55
N GLU A 2 -17.62 -5.68 -3.11
CA GLU A 2 -17.71 -5.39 -4.54
C GLU A 2 -16.89 -4.19 -5.03
N ALA A 3 -16.61 -3.20 -4.19
CA ALA A 3 -16.02 -1.93 -4.64
C ALA A 3 -14.66 -2.09 -5.36
N LEU A 4 -13.77 -2.96 -4.85
CA LEU A 4 -12.44 -3.14 -5.44
C LEU A 4 -12.45 -4.00 -6.72
N ASN A 5 -13.40 -4.93 -6.85
CA ASN A 5 -13.51 -5.75 -8.05
C ASN A 5 -14.12 -4.97 -9.22
N LEU A 6 -15.04 -4.02 -8.95
CA LEU A 6 -15.67 -3.18 -9.97
C LEU A 6 -14.69 -2.22 -10.66
N VAL A 7 -13.64 -1.78 -9.96
CA VAL A 7 -12.68 -0.78 -10.47
C VAL A 7 -11.63 -1.42 -11.40
N LYS A 8 -11.53 -2.75 -11.50
CA LYS A 8 -10.42 -3.41 -12.21
C LYS A 8 -10.39 -3.20 -13.73
N GLU A 9 -11.51 -2.80 -14.34
CA GLU A 9 -11.57 -2.54 -15.78
C GLU A 9 -11.10 -1.13 -16.18
N ALA A 10 -11.03 -0.17 -15.24
CA ALA A 10 -10.58 1.22 -15.51
C ALA A 10 -9.72 1.86 -14.40
N GLY A 11 -9.37 1.13 -13.34
CA GLY A 11 -8.64 1.65 -12.18
C GLY A 11 -7.72 0.63 -11.51
N LEU A 12 -7.35 0.92 -10.26
CA LEU A 12 -6.34 0.19 -9.50
C LEU A 12 -6.80 -0.05 -8.06
N ALA A 13 -6.85 -1.32 -7.65
CA ALA A 13 -7.24 -1.72 -6.31
C ALA A 13 -6.01 -1.77 -5.37
N ILE A 14 -6.02 -0.96 -4.30
CA ILE A 14 -4.94 -0.90 -3.29
C ILE A 14 -5.49 -1.35 -1.93
N SER A 15 -4.81 -2.31 -1.29
CA SER A 15 -5.08 -2.73 0.10
C SER A 15 -4.12 -2.02 1.06
N PHE A 16 -4.62 -1.08 1.86
CA PHE A 16 -3.85 -0.37 2.89
C PHE A 16 -4.02 -1.04 4.26
N ASN A 17 -2.99 -1.72 4.75
CA ASN A 17 -3.02 -2.51 6.01
C ASN A 17 -4.29 -3.39 6.09
N GLY A 18 -4.66 -4.01 4.97
CA GLY A 18 -5.85 -4.84 4.83
C GLY A 18 -5.70 -6.24 5.42
N ASN A 19 -6.83 -6.95 5.53
CA ASN A 19 -6.85 -8.35 5.91
C ASN A 19 -6.66 -9.27 4.67
N ALA A 20 -6.67 -10.58 4.89
CA ALA A 20 -6.57 -11.58 3.83
C ALA A 20 -7.53 -11.36 2.65
N TYR A 21 -8.80 -11.00 2.93
CA TYR A 21 -9.79 -10.77 1.89
C TYR A 21 -9.48 -9.54 1.03
N ALA A 22 -9.07 -8.43 1.67
CA ALA A 22 -8.70 -7.22 0.97
C ALA A 22 -7.47 -7.41 0.08
N LEU A 23 -6.45 -8.13 0.58
CA LEU A 23 -5.24 -8.43 -0.20
C LEU A 23 -5.54 -9.34 -1.39
N ARG A 24 -6.36 -10.38 -1.23
CA ARG A 24 -6.77 -11.25 -2.36
C ARG A 24 -7.50 -10.48 -3.47
N ALA A 25 -8.21 -9.41 -3.13
CA ALA A 25 -8.93 -8.58 -4.08
C ALA A 25 -8.09 -7.44 -4.66
N ALA A 26 -6.97 -7.06 -4.02
CA ALA A 26 -6.15 -5.92 -4.43
C ALA A 26 -5.05 -6.31 -5.42
N GLU A 27 -4.63 -5.32 -6.22
CA GLU A 27 -3.49 -5.44 -7.12
C GLU A 27 -2.20 -4.96 -6.45
N LEU A 28 -2.34 -4.04 -5.48
CA LEU A 28 -1.24 -3.53 -4.66
C LEU A 28 -1.54 -3.68 -3.18
N ALA A 29 -0.51 -4.04 -2.43
CA ALA A 29 -0.46 -3.94 -0.98
C ALA A 29 0.32 -2.68 -0.59
N CYS A 30 -0.25 -1.88 0.32
CA CYS A 30 0.43 -0.78 0.99
C CYS A 30 0.48 -1.09 2.49
N LEU A 31 1.69 -1.34 2.98
CA LEU A 31 1.97 -1.59 4.39
C LEU A 31 2.70 -0.36 4.94
N SER A 32 1.97 0.49 5.65
CA SER A 32 2.56 1.66 6.30
C SER A 32 1.72 2.20 7.46
N PRO A 33 2.33 2.75 8.52
CA PRO A 33 1.60 3.57 9.49
C PRO A 33 1.27 4.97 8.96
N TYR A 34 1.78 5.33 7.78
CA TYR A 34 1.61 6.65 7.17
C TYR A 34 0.69 6.58 5.95
N THR A 35 -0.10 7.64 5.72
CA THR A 35 -1.02 7.75 4.58
C THR A 35 -0.38 8.33 3.33
N PHE A 36 0.73 9.05 3.45
CA PHE A 36 1.39 9.71 2.31
C PHE A 36 1.79 8.79 1.15
N PRO A 37 2.06 7.46 1.32
CA PRO A 37 2.26 6.59 0.16
C PRO A 37 1.04 6.54 -0.76
N LEU A 38 -0.18 6.68 -0.21
CA LEU A 38 -1.41 6.72 -1.01
C LEU A 38 -1.52 8.01 -1.82
N GLU A 39 -1.07 9.14 -1.26
CA GLU A 39 -1.03 10.42 -1.97
C GLU A 39 -0.09 10.34 -3.19
N ILE A 40 1.09 9.73 -3.01
CA ILE A 40 2.05 9.51 -4.11
C ILE A 40 1.44 8.60 -5.17
N LEU A 41 0.78 7.51 -4.76
CA LEU A 41 0.12 6.58 -5.69
C LEU A 41 -1.03 7.24 -6.45
N ALA A 42 -1.82 8.10 -5.79
CA ALA A 42 -2.90 8.83 -6.41
C ALA A 42 -2.39 9.84 -7.45
N GLU A 43 -1.35 10.60 -7.12
CA GLU A 43 -0.72 11.56 -8.05
C GLU A 43 -0.21 10.85 -9.31
N VAL A 44 0.54 9.76 -9.14
CA VAL A 44 1.06 8.99 -10.29
C VAL A 44 -0.09 8.35 -11.08
N PHE A 45 -1.16 7.90 -10.42
CA PHE A 45 -2.33 7.39 -11.12
C PHE A 45 -3.01 8.48 -11.97
N CYS A 46 -3.16 9.69 -11.46
CA CYS A 46 -3.74 10.82 -12.19
C CYS A 46 -2.92 11.19 -13.43
N GLN A 47 -1.58 11.13 -13.33
CA GLN A 47 -0.68 11.54 -14.42
C GLN A 47 -0.42 10.43 -15.45
N GLU A 48 -0.22 9.20 -14.99
CA GLU A 48 0.30 8.08 -15.81
C GLU A 48 -0.62 6.85 -15.81
N GLY A 49 -1.74 6.92 -15.09
CA GLY A 49 -2.67 5.82 -14.92
C GLY A 49 -2.07 4.61 -14.21
N LYS A 50 -2.77 3.48 -14.34
CA LYS A 50 -2.37 2.20 -13.75
C LYS A 50 -0.94 1.77 -14.10
N LYS A 51 -0.51 2.01 -15.35
CA LYS A 51 0.83 1.61 -15.83
C LYS A 51 1.95 2.34 -15.09
N GLY A 52 1.81 3.66 -14.90
CA GLY A 52 2.79 4.44 -14.14
C GLY A 52 2.90 3.97 -12.69
N VAL A 53 1.75 3.73 -12.05
CA VAL A 53 1.74 3.22 -10.67
C VAL A 53 2.45 1.87 -10.55
N LEU A 54 2.18 0.92 -11.46
CA LEU A 54 2.86 -0.38 -11.43
C LEU A 54 4.37 -0.25 -11.73
N SER A 55 4.78 0.71 -12.56
CA SER A 55 6.19 1.02 -12.82
C SER A 55 6.88 1.57 -11.57
N LEU A 56 6.24 2.51 -10.88
CA LEU A 56 6.70 3.09 -9.61
C LEU A 56 6.93 1.99 -8.57
N VAL A 57 5.91 1.13 -8.34
CA VAL A 57 5.95 0.11 -7.28
C VAL A 57 7.01 -0.96 -7.52
N LYS A 58 7.27 -1.34 -8.79
CA LYS A 58 8.28 -2.38 -9.13
C LYS A 58 9.68 -2.09 -8.60
N LYS A 59 10.03 -0.82 -8.40
CA LYS A 59 11.35 -0.42 -7.90
C LYS A 59 11.23 0.48 -6.66
N TRP A 60 10.11 0.44 -5.96
CA TRP A 60 9.91 1.26 -4.78
C TRP A 60 10.96 0.97 -3.68
N PRO A 61 11.47 1.98 -2.95
CA PRO A 61 11.31 3.43 -3.15
C PRO A 61 12.41 4.02 -4.06
N ASN A 62 13.18 3.19 -4.76
CA ASN A 62 14.31 3.62 -5.59
C ASN A 62 13.91 4.42 -6.83
N THR A 63 12.66 4.30 -7.27
CA THR A 63 12.02 5.12 -8.32
C THR A 63 11.76 6.56 -7.89
N LEU A 64 11.77 6.86 -6.59
CA LEU A 64 11.56 8.21 -6.09
C LEU A 64 12.88 8.99 -6.03
N GLU A 65 12.78 10.31 -6.08
CA GLU A 65 13.93 11.21 -6.04
C GLU A 65 13.74 12.32 -5.00
N GLY A 66 14.86 12.93 -4.61
CA GLY A 66 14.91 14.08 -3.70
C GLY A 66 14.19 13.87 -2.36
N LYS A 67 13.52 14.93 -1.90
CA LYS A 67 12.88 15.01 -0.58
C LYS A 67 11.84 13.93 -0.32
N ILE A 68 11.16 13.45 -1.37
CA ILE A 68 10.14 12.40 -1.22
C ILE A 68 10.82 11.09 -0.83
N LYS A 69 11.88 10.69 -1.55
CA LYS A 69 12.68 9.51 -1.22
C LYS A 69 13.27 9.60 0.18
N GLU A 70 13.85 10.74 0.53
CA GLU A 70 14.39 10.99 1.88
C GLU A 70 13.33 10.79 2.97
N LYS A 71 12.12 11.34 2.78
CA LYS A 71 10.99 11.16 3.72
C LYS A 71 10.62 9.68 3.88
N ILE A 72 10.62 8.90 2.80
CA ILE A 72 10.31 7.46 2.85
C ILE A 72 11.37 6.70 3.64
N LEU A 73 12.64 6.99 3.37
CA LEU A 73 13.77 6.33 4.02
C LEU A 73 13.90 6.69 5.50
N ALA A 74 13.55 7.93 5.86
CA ALA A 74 13.52 8.41 7.24
C ALA A 74 12.34 7.84 8.07
N SER A 75 11.23 7.49 7.41
CA SER A 75 10.04 6.94 8.07
C SER A 75 10.31 5.57 8.70
N LYS A 76 9.81 5.34 9.93
CA LYS A 76 9.92 4.08 10.67
C LYS A 76 8.55 3.58 11.17
N PRO A 77 8.20 2.30 10.93
CA PRO A 77 8.74 1.46 9.85
C PRO A 77 8.60 2.17 8.48
N SER A 78 9.53 1.89 7.56
CA SER A 78 9.49 2.51 6.23
C SER A 78 8.29 1.96 5.44
N PRO A 79 7.53 2.81 4.72
CA PRO A 79 6.41 2.36 3.90
C PRO A 79 6.83 1.33 2.85
N GLN A 80 6.07 0.24 2.77
CA GLN A 80 6.27 -0.82 1.80
C GLN A 80 5.11 -0.86 0.82
N LEU A 81 5.44 -0.87 -0.47
CA LEU A 81 4.51 -1.05 -1.57
C LEU A 81 4.90 -2.29 -2.36
N GLU A 82 3.96 -3.19 -2.57
CA GLU A 82 4.20 -4.43 -3.30
C GLU A 82 3.03 -4.76 -4.23
N ILE A 83 3.35 -5.29 -5.42
CA ILE A 83 2.35 -5.88 -6.30
C ILE A 83 1.92 -7.22 -5.70
N THR A 84 0.62 -7.39 -5.50
CA THR A 84 0.07 -8.63 -4.96
C THR A 84 0.09 -9.73 -6.01
N LYS A 85 0.72 -10.85 -5.67
CA LYS A 85 0.85 -12.05 -6.50
C LYS A 85 0.64 -13.28 -5.63
N GLU A 86 0.27 -14.40 -6.23
CA GLU A 86 0.13 -15.66 -5.48
C GLU A 86 1.41 -16.03 -4.71
N SER A 87 2.58 -15.77 -5.29
CA SER A 87 3.88 -16.09 -4.71
C SER A 87 4.24 -15.30 -3.44
N ASN A 88 3.69 -14.10 -3.24
CA ASN A 88 3.96 -13.26 -2.06
C ASN A 88 2.72 -13.04 -1.17
N LEU A 89 1.56 -13.56 -1.56
CA LEU A 89 0.29 -13.26 -0.89
C LEU A 89 0.29 -13.68 0.58
N THR A 90 0.81 -14.87 0.92
CA THR A 90 0.83 -15.35 2.30
C THR A 90 1.64 -14.42 3.22
N ASP A 91 2.86 -14.06 2.80
CA ASP A 91 3.74 -13.13 3.53
C ASP A 91 3.10 -11.73 3.66
N LEU A 92 2.49 -11.22 2.58
CA LEU A 92 1.78 -9.94 2.61
C LEU A 92 0.63 -9.94 3.60
N ILE A 93 -0.12 -11.05 3.71
CA ILE A 93 -1.23 -11.17 4.66
C ILE A 93 -0.71 -11.07 6.10
N GLU A 94 0.32 -11.83 6.44
CA GLU A 94 0.90 -11.83 7.78
C GLU A 94 1.41 -10.44 8.18
N ARG A 95 2.20 -9.82 7.30
CA ARG A 95 2.78 -8.48 7.54
C ARG A 95 1.72 -7.38 7.62
N SER A 96 0.72 -7.43 6.74
CA SER A 96 -0.37 -6.44 6.70
C SER A 96 -1.29 -6.57 7.92
N GLU A 97 -1.61 -7.79 8.34
CA GLU A 97 -2.40 -8.02 9.56
C GLU A 97 -1.65 -7.62 10.83
N LYS A 98 -0.35 -7.88 10.89
CA LYS A 98 0.50 -7.41 12.00
C LYS A 98 0.44 -5.88 12.11
N MET A 99 0.70 -5.17 11.01
CA MET A 99 0.65 -3.69 11.00
C MET A 99 -0.74 -3.15 11.37
N ARG A 100 -1.80 -3.78 10.87
CA ARG A 100 -3.18 -3.44 11.23
C ARG A 100 -3.46 -3.61 12.72
N LYS A 101 -2.98 -4.69 13.33
CA LYS A 101 -3.14 -4.96 14.78
C LYS A 101 -2.36 -3.96 15.62
N GLU A 102 -1.11 -3.66 15.25
CA GLU A 102 -0.26 -2.68 15.93
C GLU A 102 -0.93 -1.30 15.92
N LEU A 103 -1.32 -0.80 14.74
CA LEU A 103 -1.94 0.52 14.62
C LEU A 103 -3.28 0.62 15.34
N ARG A 104 -4.11 -0.43 15.27
CA ARG A 104 -5.38 -0.44 15.99
C ARG A 104 -5.20 -0.57 17.48
N GLY A 105 -4.23 -1.36 17.95
CA GLY A 105 -3.88 -1.47 19.36
C GLY A 105 -3.38 -0.13 19.93
N GLU A 106 -2.56 0.59 19.17
CA GLU A 106 -2.14 1.95 19.52
C GLU A 106 -3.30 2.96 19.53
N ILE A 107 -4.23 2.85 18.57
CA ILE A 107 -5.43 3.71 18.53
C ILE A 107 -6.37 3.38 19.70
N VAL A 108 -6.54 2.11 20.06
CA VAL A 108 -7.36 1.68 21.21
C VAL A 108 -6.73 2.13 22.53
N GLY A 109 -5.40 2.14 22.67
CA GLY A 109 -4.72 2.68 23.85
C GLY A 109 -4.71 4.22 23.96
N LYS A 110 -5.15 4.92 22.91
CA LYS A 110 -5.31 6.39 22.87
C LYS A 110 -6.76 6.86 22.90
N LEU A 111 -7.71 5.93 22.89
CA LEU A 111 -9.09 6.19 23.23
C LEU A 111 -9.21 5.81 24.71
N GLY A 112 -9.45 6.82 25.56
CA GLY A 112 -9.69 6.61 26.98
C GLY A 112 -10.88 5.72 27.27
#